data_AF-A0A8C1SGX0-F1
#
_entry.id   AF-A0A8C1SGX0-F1
#
_cell.length_a   1.000
_cell.length_b   1.000
_cell.length_c   1.000
_cell.angle_alpha   90.00
_cell.angle_beta   90.00
_cell.angle_gamma   90.00
#
_symmetry.space_group_name_H-M   'P 1'
#
loop_
_entity.id
_entity.type
_entity.pdbx_description
1 polymer ?
#
loop_
_entity_poly.entity_id
_entity_poly.type
_entity_poly.pdbx_seq_one_letter_code
_entity_poly.pdbx_strand_id
1 'polypeptide(L)'
;MCKASARLQSGGESRIQTTRDTLLSHCCFVIIVLVSCLVMHLTELDQDCLLHLFSYLDKDSCRSLSLTCVRLRQVFLDPQLWMLLHFRSPCELRRDNYVLGSSLRYLAVCWHSSRVKVCNIEDWMKTTFQKDLCRKHESLVTDFLERVCHMCPNLLSLTLSGCGHITDRDVINVLQSCKRLHSLSLENCSRMTDSVLQAVVDHGHSLTDMRVDFCRNVTQAGLQEVRDKRPEVHLSALHSGDMIPDSKPEEKTQIRRALQKFLIFS
;
A
#
# COMPACT_ATOMS: atom_id res chain seq x y z
N MET A 1 -29.16 -29.05 67.42
CA MET A 1 -28.69 -27.70 67.83
C MET A 1 -27.68 -27.24 66.80
N CYS A 2 -27.72 -26.08 66.14
CA CYS A 2 -28.66 -24.96 66.03
C CYS A 2 -28.38 -24.23 64.70
N LYS A 3 -29.38 -23.49 64.21
CA LYS A 3 -29.46 -22.70 62.97
C LYS A 3 -28.82 -21.30 63.08
N ALA A 4 -28.70 -20.65 61.90
CA ALA A 4 -28.90 -19.21 61.54
C ALA A 4 -27.66 -18.62 60.83
N SER A 5 -27.63 -18.18 59.56
CA SER A 5 -28.47 -17.31 58.70
C SER A 5 -28.18 -15.79 58.79
N ALA A 6 -27.55 -15.29 57.71
CA ALA A 6 -27.78 -14.04 56.95
C ALA A 6 -27.61 -12.63 57.57
N ARG A 7 -26.75 -11.76 56.98
CA ARG A 7 -27.06 -10.64 56.04
C ARG A 7 -26.03 -9.46 56.08
N LEU A 8 -25.78 -8.92 54.87
CA LEU A 8 -25.53 -7.51 54.48
C LEU A 8 -24.18 -6.83 54.80
N GLN A 9 -23.41 -6.55 53.73
CA GLN A 9 -22.90 -5.20 53.43
C GLN A 9 -22.53 -5.08 51.93
N SER A 10 -23.48 -4.56 51.14
CA SER A 10 -23.36 -4.24 49.71
C SER A 10 -23.42 -2.71 49.50
N GLY A 11 -22.49 -1.97 50.11
CA GLY A 11 -22.54 -0.49 50.17
C GLY A 11 -21.38 0.25 49.51
N GLY A 12 -20.31 -0.43 49.06
CA GLY A 12 -19.07 0.22 48.60
C GLY A 12 -18.89 0.30 47.08
N GLU A 13 -19.38 -0.68 46.32
CA GLU A 13 -19.08 -0.80 44.89
C GLU A 13 -19.97 0.07 43.99
N SER A 14 -21.20 0.37 44.41
CA SER A 14 -22.12 1.21 43.63
C SER A 14 -21.65 2.67 43.55
N ARG A 15 -21.02 3.21 44.62
CA ARG A 15 -20.60 4.61 44.69
C ARG A 15 -19.39 4.91 43.80
N ILE A 16 -18.47 3.95 43.65
CA ILE A 16 -17.26 4.06 42.83
C ILE A 16 -17.58 3.90 41.34
N GLN A 17 -18.56 3.05 41.01
CA GLN A 17 -19.05 2.91 39.63
C GLN A 17 -19.79 4.19 39.19
N THR A 18 -20.67 4.74 40.03
CA THR A 18 -21.38 6.00 39.71
C THR A 18 -20.46 7.22 39.62
N THR A 19 -19.36 7.28 40.38
CA THR A 19 -18.38 8.38 40.26
C THR A 19 -17.51 8.25 39.02
N ARG A 20 -17.16 7.02 38.60
CA ARG A 20 -16.50 6.78 37.30
C ARG A 20 -17.41 7.11 36.12
N ASP A 21 -18.69 6.73 36.17
CA ASP A 21 -19.64 7.02 35.11
C ASP A 21 -19.98 8.52 35.01
N THR A 22 -20.03 9.23 36.15
CA THR A 22 -20.19 10.70 36.16
C THR A 22 -18.92 11.45 35.76
N LEU A 23 -17.73 10.94 36.04
CA LEU A 23 -16.45 11.51 35.54
C LEU A 23 -16.26 11.25 34.04
N LEU A 24 -16.61 10.06 33.52
CA LEU A 24 -16.65 9.79 32.08
C LEU A 24 -17.71 10.66 31.37
N SER A 25 -18.88 10.85 31.99
CA SER A 25 -19.94 11.71 31.46
C SER A 25 -19.53 13.19 31.43
N HIS A 26 -18.89 13.71 32.48
CA HIS A 26 -18.35 15.08 32.49
C HIS A 26 -17.16 15.26 31.54
N CYS A 27 -16.26 14.27 31.41
CA CYS A 27 -15.20 14.32 30.40
C CYS A 27 -15.77 14.26 28.98
N CYS A 28 -16.78 13.43 28.72
CA CYS A 28 -17.51 13.43 27.44
C CYS A 28 -18.19 14.78 27.21
N PHE A 29 -18.81 15.38 28.21
CA PHE A 29 -19.49 16.68 28.06
C PHE A 29 -18.50 17.82 27.82
N VAL A 30 -17.36 17.85 28.51
CA VAL A 30 -16.29 18.85 28.30
C VAL A 30 -15.60 18.63 26.95
N ILE A 31 -15.36 17.39 26.53
CA ILE A 31 -14.85 17.06 25.19
C ILE A 31 -15.89 17.45 24.13
N ILE A 32 -17.18 17.18 24.33
CA ILE A 32 -18.25 17.57 23.41
C ILE A 32 -18.35 19.09 23.32
N VAL A 33 -18.22 19.83 24.43
CA VAL A 33 -18.27 21.30 24.43
C VAL A 33 -17.00 21.91 23.83
N LEU A 34 -15.81 21.38 24.12
CA LEU A 34 -14.55 21.81 23.51
C LEU A 34 -14.50 21.48 22.02
N VAL A 35 -14.93 20.27 21.63
CA VAL A 35 -15.10 19.87 20.22
C VAL A 35 -16.17 20.72 19.57
N SER A 36 -17.28 21.05 20.24
CA SER A 36 -18.32 21.93 19.67
C SER A 36 -17.82 23.35 19.47
N CYS A 37 -17.10 23.95 20.44
CA CYS A 37 -16.49 25.27 20.28
C CYS A 37 -15.39 25.30 19.20
N LEU A 38 -14.54 24.25 19.15
CA LEU A 38 -13.51 24.13 18.13
C LEU A 38 -14.11 23.91 16.74
N VAL A 39 -15.17 23.09 16.62
CA VAL A 39 -15.92 22.85 15.39
C VAL A 39 -16.61 24.12 14.91
N MET A 40 -17.18 24.94 15.81
CA MET A 40 -17.81 26.21 15.44
C MET A 40 -16.83 27.15 14.73
N HIS A 41 -15.62 27.35 15.27
CA HIS A 41 -14.61 28.18 14.60
C HIS A 41 -13.96 27.51 13.39
N LEU A 42 -13.80 26.18 13.39
CA LEU A 42 -13.26 25.47 12.24
C LEU A 42 -14.21 25.57 11.03
N THR A 43 -15.53 25.50 11.25
CA THR A 43 -16.51 25.61 10.16
C THR A 43 -16.63 27.01 9.55
N GLU A 44 -16.06 28.03 10.18
CA GLU A 44 -15.99 29.40 9.66
C GLU A 44 -14.84 29.59 8.66
N LEU A 45 -13.90 28.65 8.59
CA LEU A 45 -12.81 28.67 7.63
C LEU A 45 -13.31 28.37 6.20
N ASP A 46 -12.64 28.95 5.21
CA ASP A 46 -12.89 28.62 3.81
C ASP A 46 -12.48 27.17 3.48
N GLN A 47 -12.91 26.70 2.30
CA GLN A 47 -12.70 25.32 1.87
C GLN A 47 -11.20 24.98 1.75
N ASP A 48 -10.39 25.90 1.23
CA ASP A 48 -8.97 25.68 0.99
C ASP A 48 -8.18 25.57 2.31
N CYS A 49 -8.50 26.43 3.29
CA CYS A 49 -7.96 26.34 4.64
C CYS A 49 -8.31 25.01 5.29
N LEU A 50 -9.56 24.55 5.14
CA LEU A 50 -10.00 23.26 5.69
C LEU A 50 -9.30 22.07 5.04
N LEU A 51 -9.16 22.08 3.71
CA LEU A 51 -8.42 21.06 2.98
C LEU A 51 -6.95 21.03 3.43
N HIS A 52 -6.33 22.20 3.55
CA HIS A 52 -4.95 22.32 4.02
C HIS A 52 -4.80 21.77 5.45
N LEU A 53 -5.72 22.09 6.37
CA LEU A 53 -5.70 21.54 7.73
C LEU A 53 -5.88 20.02 7.74
N PHE A 54 -6.86 19.50 6.99
CA PHE A 54 -7.10 18.05 6.91
C PHE A 54 -5.92 17.31 6.27
N SER A 55 -5.14 17.95 5.39
CA SER A 55 -3.99 17.33 4.75
C SER A 55 -2.88 16.91 5.73
N TYR A 56 -2.84 17.48 6.94
CA TYR A 56 -1.91 17.08 8.01
C TYR A 56 -2.42 15.94 8.89
N LEU A 57 -3.69 15.57 8.76
CA LEU A 57 -4.30 14.52 9.57
C LEU A 57 -4.14 13.16 8.87
N ASP A 58 -4.08 12.10 9.67
CA ASP A 58 -4.16 10.76 9.10
C ASP A 58 -5.58 10.41 8.61
N LYS A 59 -5.66 9.38 7.78
CA LYS A 59 -6.91 8.90 7.15
C LYS A 59 -8.02 8.64 8.18
N ASP A 60 -7.67 8.04 9.32
CA ASP A 60 -8.62 7.70 10.39
C ASP A 60 -9.14 8.94 11.11
N SER A 61 -8.28 9.93 11.38
CA SER A 61 -8.64 11.20 12.01
C SER A 61 -9.52 12.03 11.10
N CYS A 62 -9.18 12.12 9.81
CA CYS A 62 -10.04 12.72 8.77
C CYS A 62 -11.43 12.07 8.77
N ARG A 63 -11.48 10.74 8.83
CA ARG A 63 -12.76 10.00 8.89
C ARG A 63 -13.53 10.30 10.17
N SER A 64 -12.90 10.31 11.34
CA SER A 64 -13.55 10.66 12.60
C SER A 64 -14.13 12.09 12.57
N LEU A 65 -13.38 13.06 12.05
CA LEU A 65 -13.87 14.44 11.90
C LEU A 65 -15.05 14.53 10.93
N SER A 66 -15.05 13.74 9.86
CA SER A 66 -16.16 13.70 8.88
C SER A 66 -17.50 13.30 9.50
N LEU A 67 -17.49 12.63 10.67
CA LEU A 67 -18.69 12.19 11.37
C LEU A 67 -19.29 13.26 12.28
N THR A 68 -18.59 14.39 12.49
CA THR A 68 -19.01 15.42 13.45
C THR A 68 -20.04 16.39 12.86
N CYS A 69 -19.87 16.83 11.61
CA CYS A 69 -20.82 17.72 10.95
C CYS A 69 -20.76 17.62 9.41
N VAL A 70 -21.78 18.15 8.74
CA VAL A 70 -21.91 18.10 7.26
C VAL A 70 -20.75 18.81 6.57
N ARG A 71 -20.27 19.94 7.11
CA ARG A 71 -19.18 20.71 6.51
C ARG A 71 -17.87 19.92 6.48
N LEU A 72 -17.48 19.30 7.60
CA LEU A 72 -16.27 18.47 7.66
C LEU A 72 -16.43 17.16 6.87
N ARG A 73 -17.65 16.64 6.74
CA ARG A 73 -17.93 15.56 5.80
C ARG A 73 -17.69 15.95 4.34
N GLN A 74 -18.04 17.18 3.94
CA GLN A 74 -17.77 17.69 2.59
C GLN A 74 -16.26 17.79 2.33
N VAL A 75 -15.48 18.29 3.30
CA VAL A 75 -14.01 18.34 3.21
C VAL A 75 -13.43 16.94 3.05
N PHE A 76 -13.89 15.97 3.85
CA PHE A 76 -13.45 14.58 3.73
C PHE A 76 -13.77 13.97 2.36
N LEU A 77 -14.93 14.28 1.78
CA LEU A 77 -15.36 13.76 0.48
C LEU A 77 -14.71 14.47 -0.71
N ASP A 78 -14.02 15.59 -0.48
CA ASP A 78 -13.36 16.35 -1.52
C ASP A 78 -12.15 15.57 -2.07
N PRO A 79 -12.10 15.29 -3.39
CA PRO A 79 -10.96 14.59 -3.98
C PRO A 79 -9.62 15.30 -3.78
N GLN A 80 -9.60 16.64 -3.65
CA GLN A 80 -8.37 17.41 -3.45
C GLN A 80 -7.66 17.06 -2.13
N LEU A 81 -8.39 16.58 -1.12
CA LEU A 81 -7.79 16.11 0.13
C LEU A 81 -6.89 14.87 -0.10
N TRP A 82 -7.21 14.04 -1.09
CA TRP A 82 -6.60 12.74 -1.31
C TRP A 82 -5.61 12.74 -2.48
N MET A 83 -4.89 13.84 -2.69
CA MET A 83 -3.85 13.92 -3.73
C MET A 83 -2.72 12.91 -3.53
N LEU A 84 -2.47 12.51 -2.28
CA LEU A 84 -1.48 11.51 -1.89
C LEU A 84 -2.12 10.44 -1.02
N LEU A 85 -2.00 9.18 -1.43
CA LEU A 85 -2.41 8.02 -0.64
C LEU A 85 -1.24 7.08 -0.43
N HIS A 86 -0.99 6.73 0.83
CA HIS A 86 -0.01 5.73 1.21
C HIS A 86 -0.65 4.70 2.13
N PHE A 87 -0.49 3.42 1.79
CA PHE A 87 -0.98 2.26 2.52
C PHE A 87 0.20 1.39 2.97
N ARG A 88 0.29 1.11 4.27
CA ARG A 88 1.39 0.31 4.84
C ARG A 88 0.97 -1.11 5.22
N SER A 89 -0.31 -1.43 5.07
CA SER A 89 -0.85 -2.75 5.37
C SER A 89 -2.08 -3.08 4.51
N PRO A 90 -2.35 -4.37 4.23
CA PRO A 90 -3.55 -4.79 3.51
C PRO A 90 -4.86 -4.31 4.16
N CYS A 91 -4.90 -4.23 5.50
CA CYS A 91 -6.11 -3.83 6.22
C CYS A 91 -6.55 -2.39 5.92
N GLU A 92 -5.62 -1.48 5.59
CA GLU A 92 -5.95 -0.09 5.29
C GLU A 92 -6.70 0.07 3.96
N LEU A 93 -6.45 -0.79 2.97
CA LEU A 93 -7.13 -0.73 1.67
C LEU A 93 -8.64 -1.02 1.76
N ARG A 94 -9.08 -1.68 2.83
CA ARG A 94 -10.51 -2.01 3.06
C ARG A 94 -11.25 -0.96 3.87
N ARG A 95 -10.55 0.06 4.40
CA ARG A 95 -11.18 1.06 5.26
C ARG A 95 -11.95 2.07 4.44
N ASP A 96 -13.09 2.49 4.98
CA ASP A 96 -13.88 3.61 4.47
C ASP A 96 -13.36 4.93 5.08
N ASN A 97 -12.07 5.20 4.90
CA ASN A 97 -11.38 6.36 5.49
C ASN A 97 -10.55 7.16 4.48
N TYR A 98 -10.76 6.91 3.19
CA TYR A 98 -10.17 7.66 2.08
C TYR A 98 -11.15 7.70 0.91
N VAL A 99 -10.93 8.61 -0.03
CA VAL A 99 -11.72 8.70 -1.27
C VAL A 99 -10.78 8.61 -2.47
N LEU A 100 -11.12 7.76 -3.43
CA LEU A 100 -10.46 7.74 -4.74
C LEU A 100 -11.14 8.74 -5.66
N GLY A 101 -10.34 9.42 -6.47
CA GLY A 101 -10.87 10.38 -7.44
C GLY A 101 -9.79 10.96 -8.34
N SER A 102 -10.23 11.80 -9.27
CA SER A 102 -9.38 12.39 -10.32
C SER A 102 -8.27 13.32 -9.78
N SER A 103 -8.30 13.68 -8.51
CA SER A 103 -7.26 14.45 -7.82
C SER A 103 -6.09 13.62 -7.30
N LEU A 104 -6.20 12.29 -7.24
CA LEU A 104 -5.08 11.44 -6.82
C LEU A 104 -3.89 11.64 -7.78
N ARG A 105 -2.69 11.86 -7.21
CA ARG A 105 -1.43 12.06 -7.95
C ARG A 105 -0.37 11.06 -7.54
N TYR A 106 -0.29 10.74 -6.25
CA TYR A 106 0.74 9.88 -5.69
C TYR A 106 0.09 8.72 -4.92
N LEU A 107 0.37 7.50 -5.36
CA LEU A 107 -0.14 6.29 -4.71
C LEU A 107 1.01 5.37 -4.33
N ALA A 108 1.09 5.01 -3.05
CA ALA A 108 2.02 4.02 -2.54
C ALA A 108 1.28 2.92 -1.79
N VAL A 109 1.49 1.66 -2.20
CA VAL A 109 1.05 0.47 -1.48
C VAL A 109 2.31 -0.31 -1.12
N CYS A 110 2.72 -0.22 0.13
CA CYS A 110 3.99 -0.75 0.62
C CYS A 110 3.75 -1.73 1.75
N TRP A 111 4.13 -2.98 1.55
CA TRP A 111 4.02 -4.03 2.55
C TRP A 111 5.41 -4.36 3.07
N HIS A 112 5.79 -3.68 4.14
CA HIS A 112 7.02 -4.00 4.86
C HIS A 112 6.68 -4.69 6.18
N SER A 113 7.36 -5.79 6.51
CA SER A 113 7.39 -6.31 7.87
C SER A 113 8.59 -5.71 8.58
N SER A 114 8.39 -4.97 9.67
CA SER A 114 9.49 -4.49 10.52
C SER A 114 10.33 -5.64 11.11
N ARG A 115 9.82 -6.88 11.08
CA ARG A 115 10.52 -8.09 11.54
C ARG A 115 11.37 -8.76 10.46
N VAL A 116 11.17 -8.44 9.18
CA VAL A 116 11.84 -9.11 8.05
C VAL A 116 12.26 -8.04 7.04
N LYS A 117 13.52 -7.58 7.16
CA LYS A 117 14.08 -6.46 6.37
C LYS A 117 14.07 -6.67 4.85
N VAL A 118 13.85 -7.89 4.38
CA VAL A 118 13.53 -8.22 2.99
C VAL A 118 12.49 -9.32 3.04
N CYS A 119 11.22 -8.98 2.88
CA CYS A 119 10.15 -9.98 2.93
C CYS A 119 10.20 -10.82 1.64
N ASN A 120 11.05 -11.85 1.60
CA ASN A 120 10.86 -12.89 0.59
C ASN A 120 9.41 -13.38 0.72
N ILE A 121 8.65 -13.42 -0.38
CA ILE A 121 7.29 -13.97 -0.38
C ILE A 121 7.24 -15.36 0.28
N GLU A 122 8.33 -16.12 0.14
CA GLU A 122 8.51 -17.43 0.78
C GLU A 122 8.52 -17.36 2.32
N ASP A 123 9.01 -16.26 2.90
CA ASP A 123 8.97 -16.00 4.35
C ASP A 123 7.57 -15.56 4.79
N TRP A 124 6.82 -14.86 3.94
CA TRP A 124 5.41 -14.53 4.18
C TRP A 124 4.53 -15.79 4.16
N MET A 125 4.96 -16.89 3.54
CA MET A 125 4.21 -18.14 3.50
C MET A 125 4.66 -19.18 4.54
N LYS A 126 5.50 -18.85 5.53
CA LYS A 126 6.00 -19.86 6.48
C LYS A 126 4.98 -20.29 7.52
N THR A 127 4.08 -19.42 7.95
CA THR A 127 3.05 -19.75 8.96
C THR A 127 1.67 -19.93 8.34
N THR A 128 0.86 -20.81 8.92
CA THR A 128 -0.55 -21.01 8.54
C THR A 128 -1.35 -19.71 8.62
N PHE A 129 -1.10 -18.86 9.62
CA PHE A 129 -1.73 -17.54 9.75
C PHE A 129 -1.40 -16.61 8.58
N GLN A 130 -0.13 -16.54 8.18
CA GLN A 130 0.23 -15.69 7.06
C GLN A 130 -0.29 -16.26 5.74
N LYS A 131 -0.28 -17.59 5.52
CA LYS A 131 -0.92 -18.21 4.34
C LYS A 131 -2.42 -17.90 4.26
N ASP A 132 -3.13 -17.96 5.38
CA ASP A 132 -4.55 -17.61 5.45
C ASP A 132 -4.79 -16.12 5.20
N LEU A 133 -3.89 -15.25 5.69
CA LEU A 133 -3.92 -13.82 5.39
C LEU A 133 -3.66 -13.59 3.89
N CYS A 134 -2.61 -14.18 3.30
CA CYS A 134 -2.33 -14.12 1.86
C CYS A 134 -3.55 -14.52 1.04
N ARG A 135 -4.15 -15.67 1.38
CA ARG A 135 -5.27 -16.25 0.62
C ARG A 135 -6.55 -15.40 0.72
N LYS A 136 -6.78 -14.71 1.84
CA LYS A 136 -7.90 -13.76 2.00
C LYS A 136 -7.64 -12.40 1.35
N HIS A 137 -6.40 -12.13 0.95
CA HIS A 137 -5.96 -10.83 0.42
C HIS A 137 -5.36 -10.92 -0.99
N GLU A 138 -5.42 -12.09 -1.65
CA GLU A 138 -4.77 -12.34 -2.94
C GLU A 138 -5.24 -11.37 -4.03
N SER A 139 -6.54 -11.04 -4.08
CA SER A 139 -7.09 -10.08 -5.04
C SER A 139 -7.11 -8.64 -4.54
N LEU A 140 -6.78 -8.37 -3.26
CA LEU A 140 -7.11 -7.07 -2.66
C LEU A 140 -6.42 -5.89 -3.35
N VAL A 141 -5.15 -6.04 -3.73
CA VAL A 141 -4.43 -4.98 -4.46
C VAL A 141 -4.89 -4.92 -5.91
N THR A 142 -5.12 -6.07 -6.55
CA THR A 142 -5.67 -6.14 -7.91
C THR A 142 -7.01 -5.41 -8.01
N ASP A 143 -7.98 -5.73 -7.16
CA ASP A 143 -9.30 -5.08 -7.11
C ASP A 143 -9.20 -3.59 -6.76
N PHE A 144 -8.20 -3.22 -5.96
CA PHE A 144 -7.92 -1.82 -5.65
C PHE A 144 -7.34 -1.07 -6.86
N LEU A 145 -6.35 -1.64 -7.56
CA LEU A 145 -5.77 -1.05 -8.76
C LEU A 145 -6.80 -0.95 -9.88
N GLU A 146 -7.69 -1.91 -10.02
CA GLU A 146 -8.82 -1.81 -10.95
C GLU A 146 -9.67 -0.57 -10.66
N ARG A 147 -10.02 -0.30 -9.40
CA ARG A 147 -10.72 0.95 -9.02
C ARG A 147 -9.88 2.19 -9.32
N VAL A 148 -8.57 2.15 -9.07
CA VAL A 148 -7.66 3.27 -9.40
C VAL A 148 -7.67 3.56 -10.90
N CYS A 149 -7.61 2.53 -11.76
CA CYS A 149 -7.69 2.67 -13.20
C CYS A 149 -8.98 3.36 -13.66
N HIS A 150 -10.11 3.07 -13.01
CA HIS A 150 -11.40 3.67 -13.35
C HIS A 150 -11.58 5.09 -12.79
N MET A 151 -10.99 5.41 -11.63
CA MET A 151 -11.32 6.64 -10.89
C MET A 151 -10.21 7.69 -10.89
N CYS A 152 -8.96 7.32 -11.19
CA CYS A 152 -7.77 8.14 -10.96
C CYS A 152 -6.92 8.37 -12.22
N PRO A 153 -7.47 8.95 -13.31
CA PRO A 153 -6.75 9.09 -14.60
C PRO A 153 -5.52 10.01 -14.55
N ASN A 154 -5.40 10.84 -13.51
CA ASN A 154 -4.32 11.82 -13.34
C ASN A 154 -3.18 11.34 -12.43
N LEU A 155 -3.10 10.05 -12.16
CA LEU A 155 -2.02 9.49 -11.35
C LEU A 155 -0.66 9.79 -11.99
N LEU A 156 0.27 10.32 -11.20
CA LEU A 156 1.63 10.70 -11.63
C LEU A 156 2.68 9.72 -11.13
N SER A 157 2.47 9.12 -9.95
CA SER A 157 3.41 8.20 -9.34
C SER A 157 2.69 7.00 -8.73
N LEU A 158 3.20 5.81 -9.03
CA LEU A 158 2.75 4.56 -8.42
C LEU A 158 3.94 3.81 -7.83
N THR A 159 3.85 3.50 -6.54
CA THR A 159 4.80 2.62 -5.84
C THR A 159 4.07 1.39 -5.32
N LEU A 160 4.52 0.21 -5.73
CA LEU A 160 4.08 -1.09 -5.23
C LEU A 160 5.29 -1.81 -4.64
N SER A 161 5.32 -1.98 -3.33
CA SER A 161 6.42 -2.65 -2.62
C SER A 161 5.90 -3.80 -1.77
N GLY A 162 6.53 -4.97 -1.89
CA GLY A 162 6.11 -6.21 -1.22
C GLY A 162 4.77 -6.76 -1.70
N CYS A 163 4.21 -6.21 -2.78
CA CYS A 163 2.95 -6.66 -3.37
C CYS A 163 3.19 -7.95 -4.16
N GLY A 164 3.15 -9.09 -3.49
CA GLY A 164 3.52 -10.38 -4.08
C GLY A 164 2.52 -11.03 -5.04
N HIS A 165 1.24 -10.64 -4.95
CA HIS A 165 0.14 -11.25 -5.71
C HIS A 165 -0.16 -10.54 -7.03
N ILE A 166 0.27 -9.27 -7.17
CA ILE A 166 0.04 -8.49 -8.39
C ILE A 166 0.75 -9.15 -9.58
N THR A 167 0.17 -8.97 -10.75
CA THR A 167 0.62 -9.56 -12.02
C THR A 167 0.92 -8.47 -13.04
N ASP A 168 1.64 -8.82 -14.11
CA ASP A 168 1.97 -7.85 -15.17
C ASP A 168 0.71 -7.18 -15.72
N ARG A 169 -0.41 -7.92 -15.79
CA ARG A 169 -1.72 -7.42 -16.22
C ARG A 169 -2.22 -6.25 -15.37
N ASP A 170 -2.00 -6.28 -14.06
CA ASP A 170 -2.44 -5.22 -13.15
C ASP A 170 -1.73 -3.90 -13.46
N VAL A 171 -0.41 -3.98 -13.69
CA VAL A 171 0.42 -2.81 -14.02
C VAL A 171 0.16 -2.34 -15.46
N ILE A 172 -0.04 -3.26 -16.41
CA ILE A 172 -0.46 -2.95 -17.79
C ILE A 172 -1.74 -2.12 -17.78
N ASN A 173 -2.76 -2.54 -17.03
CA ASN A 173 -4.01 -1.80 -16.90
C ASN A 173 -3.77 -0.38 -16.36
N VAL A 174 -2.90 -0.23 -15.36
CA VAL A 174 -2.55 1.10 -14.83
C VAL A 174 -1.88 1.97 -15.91
N LEU A 175 -0.90 1.45 -16.65
CA LEU A 175 -0.22 2.17 -17.73
C LEU A 175 -1.20 2.53 -18.87
N GLN A 176 -2.19 1.69 -19.11
CA GLN A 176 -3.23 1.94 -20.11
C GLN A 176 -4.23 3.00 -19.66
N SER A 177 -4.61 3.05 -18.38
CA SER A 177 -5.61 4.01 -17.86
C SER A 177 -4.99 5.33 -17.41
N CYS A 178 -3.84 5.30 -16.73
CA CYS A 178 -3.18 6.47 -16.14
C CYS A 178 -2.12 7.02 -17.09
N LYS A 179 -2.55 7.68 -18.17
CA LYS A 179 -1.65 8.20 -19.23
C LYS A 179 -0.66 9.29 -18.77
N ARG A 180 -0.86 9.83 -17.56
CA ARG A 180 0.01 10.83 -16.94
C ARG A 180 0.99 10.23 -15.94
N LEU A 181 1.15 8.91 -15.89
CA LEU A 181 2.10 8.28 -14.97
C LEU A 181 3.53 8.61 -15.40
N HIS A 182 4.28 9.28 -14.52
CA HIS A 182 5.68 9.67 -14.72
C HIS A 182 6.63 8.74 -13.98
N SER A 183 6.22 8.23 -12.82
CA SER A 183 7.05 7.37 -11.98
C SER A 183 6.35 6.05 -11.63
N LEU A 184 7.05 4.95 -11.85
CA LEU A 184 6.62 3.60 -11.50
C LEU A 184 7.72 2.89 -10.72
N SER A 185 7.42 2.51 -9.48
CA SER A 185 8.34 1.73 -8.64
C SER A 185 7.71 0.40 -8.26
N LEU A 186 8.34 -0.69 -8.68
CA LEU A 186 8.00 -2.07 -8.34
C LEU A 186 9.13 -2.65 -7.50
N GLU A 187 8.85 -2.99 -6.26
CA GLU A 187 9.83 -3.57 -5.36
C GLU A 187 9.31 -4.86 -4.77
N ASN A 188 10.09 -5.94 -4.88
CA ASN A 188 9.75 -7.23 -4.29
C ASN A 188 8.36 -7.75 -4.74
N CYS A 189 8.03 -7.52 -6.01
CA CYS A 189 6.82 -8.00 -6.66
C CYS A 189 7.13 -9.30 -7.41
N SER A 190 7.05 -10.43 -6.71
CA SER A 190 7.58 -11.74 -7.17
C SER A 190 6.95 -12.32 -8.44
N ARG A 191 5.77 -11.83 -8.85
CA ARG A 191 5.05 -12.29 -10.05
C ARG A 191 5.25 -11.37 -11.27
N MET A 192 6.05 -10.30 -11.15
CA MET A 192 6.41 -9.46 -12.28
C MET A 192 7.41 -10.17 -13.19
N THR A 193 7.23 -10.03 -14.49
CA THR A 193 8.09 -10.57 -15.55
C THR A 193 8.51 -9.47 -16.53
N ASP A 194 9.34 -9.79 -17.52
CA ASP A 194 9.68 -8.87 -18.61
C ASP A 194 8.46 -8.34 -19.39
N SER A 195 7.29 -8.98 -19.25
CA SER A 195 6.03 -8.48 -19.82
C SER A 195 5.69 -7.07 -19.31
N VAL A 196 6.01 -6.74 -18.05
CA VAL A 196 5.80 -5.37 -17.53
C VAL A 196 6.76 -4.36 -18.17
N LEU A 197 7.97 -4.79 -18.52
CA LEU A 197 8.96 -3.96 -19.19
C LEU A 197 8.53 -3.67 -20.62
N GLN A 198 8.06 -4.69 -21.33
CA GLN A 198 7.47 -4.52 -22.67
C GLN A 198 6.26 -3.58 -22.63
N ALA A 199 5.41 -3.70 -21.61
CA ALA A 199 4.28 -2.80 -21.42
C ALA A 199 4.68 -1.34 -21.20
N VAL A 200 5.81 -1.09 -20.52
CA VAL A 200 6.34 0.28 -20.36
C VAL A 200 6.76 0.86 -21.70
N VAL A 201 7.39 0.06 -22.57
CA VAL A 201 7.71 0.47 -23.95
C VAL A 201 6.43 0.80 -24.73
N ASP A 202 5.42 -0.05 -24.65
CA ASP A 202 4.22 0.05 -25.48
C ASP A 202 3.20 1.09 -25.00
N HIS A 203 3.14 1.36 -23.70
CA HIS A 203 2.07 2.17 -23.10
C HIS A 203 2.56 3.29 -22.18
N GLY A 204 3.80 3.22 -21.69
CA GLY A 204 4.37 4.12 -20.69
C GLY A 204 4.90 5.42 -21.27
N HIS A 205 4.24 6.05 -22.24
CA HIS A 205 4.80 7.18 -23.01
C HIS A 205 5.22 8.38 -22.14
N SER A 206 4.48 8.67 -21.06
CA SER A 206 4.77 9.76 -20.12
C SER A 206 5.74 9.37 -19.00
N LEU A 207 6.12 8.09 -18.91
CA LEU A 207 6.96 7.57 -17.84
C LEU A 207 8.39 8.10 -18.04
N THR A 208 8.96 8.69 -17.00
CA THR A 208 10.34 9.19 -16.96
C THR A 208 11.19 8.39 -15.99
N ASP A 209 10.59 7.77 -14.98
CA ASP A 209 11.29 7.06 -13.91
C ASP A 209 10.69 5.68 -13.71
N MET A 210 11.54 4.66 -13.84
CA MET A 210 11.16 3.28 -13.57
C MET A 210 12.14 2.64 -12.60
N ARG A 211 11.62 2.11 -11.50
CA ARG A 211 12.37 1.29 -10.57
C ARG A 211 11.79 -0.11 -10.53
N VAL A 212 12.65 -1.12 -10.75
CA VAL A 212 12.29 -2.52 -10.61
C VAL A 212 13.35 -3.21 -9.76
N ASP A 213 13.06 -3.45 -8.49
CA ASP A 213 14.02 -3.97 -7.53
C ASP A 213 13.48 -5.24 -6.85
N PHE A 214 14.33 -6.23 -6.58
CA PHE A 214 13.91 -7.52 -5.98
C PHE A 214 12.76 -8.25 -6.73
N CYS A 215 12.49 -7.92 -7.99
CA CYS A 215 11.58 -8.66 -8.87
C CYS A 215 12.37 -9.75 -9.61
N ARG A 216 12.20 -11.02 -9.20
CA ARG A 216 13.08 -12.15 -9.59
C ARG A 216 12.93 -12.65 -11.02
N ASN A 217 11.79 -12.42 -11.67
CA ASN A 217 11.55 -12.88 -13.04
C ASN A 217 11.72 -11.75 -14.07
N VAL A 218 12.34 -10.64 -13.66
CA VAL A 218 12.73 -9.56 -14.56
C VAL A 218 14.20 -9.78 -14.92
N THR A 219 14.49 -9.90 -16.21
CA THR A 219 15.79 -10.32 -16.73
C THR A 219 16.65 -9.13 -17.15
N GLN A 220 17.95 -9.36 -17.32
CA GLN A 220 18.84 -8.32 -17.84
C GLN A 220 18.52 -7.99 -19.32
N ALA A 221 18.10 -9.00 -20.10
CA ALA A 221 17.62 -8.82 -21.46
C ALA A 221 16.40 -7.87 -21.54
N GLY A 222 15.38 -8.08 -20.71
CA GLY A 222 14.21 -7.21 -20.68
C GLY A 222 14.55 -5.77 -20.26
N LEU A 223 15.44 -5.61 -19.28
CA LEU A 223 15.91 -4.27 -18.86
C LEU A 223 16.68 -3.56 -19.98
N GLN A 224 17.46 -4.30 -20.77
CA GLN A 224 18.19 -3.75 -21.91
C GLN A 224 17.25 -3.30 -23.02
N GLU A 225 16.19 -4.08 -23.29
CA GLU A 225 15.18 -3.70 -24.26
C GLU A 225 14.51 -2.36 -23.93
N VAL A 226 14.20 -2.10 -22.66
CA VAL A 226 13.69 -0.79 -22.23
C VAL A 226 14.72 0.31 -22.47
N ARG A 227 16.00 0.08 -22.13
CA ARG A 227 17.07 1.07 -22.36
C ARG A 227 17.24 1.40 -23.85
N ASP A 228 17.10 0.40 -24.72
CA ASP A 228 17.28 0.56 -26.15
C ASP A 228 16.08 1.28 -26.80
N LYS A 229 14.85 0.95 -26.37
CA LYS A 229 13.61 1.50 -26.96
C LYS A 229 13.12 2.80 -26.30
N ARG A 230 13.49 3.04 -25.04
CA ARG A 230 13.05 4.18 -24.20
C ARG A 230 14.24 4.79 -23.42
N PRO A 231 15.29 5.31 -24.10
CA PRO A 231 16.50 5.84 -23.45
C PRO A 231 16.24 7.04 -22.53
N GLU A 232 15.11 7.73 -22.70
CA GLU A 232 14.65 8.83 -21.84
C GLU A 232 14.16 8.37 -20.46
N VAL A 233 13.86 7.08 -20.28
CA VAL A 233 13.41 6.52 -19.00
C VAL A 233 14.62 6.26 -18.11
N HIS A 234 14.66 6.92 -16.96
CA HIS A 234 15.61 6.61 -15.89
C HIS A 234 15.24 5.26 -15.25
N LEU A 235 15.90 4.19 -15.73
CA LEU A 235 15.69 2.82 -15.28
C LEU A 235 16.69 2.42 -14.19
N SER A 236 16.18 2.03 -13.02
CA SER A 236 16.98 1.49 -11.91
C SER A 236 16.52 0.07 -11.54
N ALA A 237 17.47 -0.87 -11.49
CA ALA A 237 17.19 -2.28 -11.21
C ALA A 237 18.35 -2.99 -10.49
N LEU A 238 18.76 -2.45 -9.34
CA LEU A 238 19.99 -2.84 -8.65
C LEU A 238 20.07 -4.32 -8.28
N HIS A 239 18.95 -4.96 -7.94
CA HIS A 239 18.93 -6.36 -7.52
C HIS A 239 18.08 -7.26 -8.40
N SER A 240 17.47 -6.78 -9.50
CA SER A 240 16.58 -7.60 -10.34
C SER A 240 17.29 -8.36 -11.46
N GLY A 241 18.18 -7.70 -12.21
CA GLY A 241 18.85 -8.30 -13.38
C GLY A 241 19.90 -9.38 -13.07
N ASP A 242 20.35 -9.46 -11.81
CA ASP A 242 21.41 -10.39 -11.38
C ASP A 242 20.88 -11.59 -10.57
N MET A 243 19.57 -11.66 -10.27
CA MET A 243 19.02 -12.68 -9.37
C MET A 243 18.88 -14.06 -10.01
N ILE A 244 18.62 -14.13 -11.32
CA ILE A 244 18.58 -15.38 -12.08
C ILE A 244 19.31 -15.13 -13.41
N PRO A 245 20.37 -15.88 -13.74
CA PRO A 245 21.06 -15.70 -15.01
C PRO A 245 20.12 -16.04 -16.19
N ASP A 246 20.07 -15.15 -17.18
CA ASP A 246 19.24 -15.25 -18.40
C ASP A 246 19.47 -16.57 -19.18
N SER A 247 20.63 -17.20 -18.99
CA SER A 247 20.99 -18.48 -19.59
C SER A 247 20.83 -19.64 -18.60
N LYS A 248 20.21 -20.75 -19.04
CA LYS A 248 20.18 -22.02 -18.29
C LYS A 248 21.61 -22.47 -17.92
N PRO A 249 21.86 -23.07 -16.75
CA PRO A 249 23.21 -23.48 -16.30
C PRO A 249 23.92 -24.58 -17.12
N GLU A 250 23.47 -24.93 -18.33
CA GLU A 250 23.83 -26.23 -18.95
C GLU A 250 24.75 -26.17 -20.17
N GLU A 251 24.94 -25.04 -20.87
CA GLU A 251 25.83 -25.02 -22.04
C GLU A 251 27.31 -24.78 -21.70
N LYS A 252 27.62 -23.92 -20.72
CA LYS A 252 29.02 -23.64 -20.34
C LYS A 252 29.72 -24.82 -19.66
N THR A 253 28.95 -25.71 -19.02
CA THR A 253 29.48 -26.88 -18.29
C THR A 253 29.82 -28.03 -19.23
N GLN A 254 29.06 -28.20 -20.32
CA GLN A 254 29.33 -29.24 -21.32
C GLN A 254 30.54 -28.91 -22.19
N ILE A 255 30.72 -27.65 -22.59
CA ILE A 255 31.88 -27.22 -23.39
C ILE A 255 33.18 -27.34 -22.58
N ARG A 256 33.18 -26.94 -21.30
CA ARG A 256 34.36 -27.13 -20.41
C ARG A 256 34.71 -28.60 -20.21
N ARG A 257 33.73 -29.48 -20.05
CA ARG A 257 33.94 -30.93 -19.90
C ARG A 257 34.39 -31.60 -21.21
N ALA A 258 33.89 -31.14 -22.36
CA ALA A 258 34.33 -31.62 -23.67
C ALA A 258 35.77 -31.19 -23.96
N LEU A 259 36.12 -29.93 -23.71
CA LEU A 259 37.48 -29.40 -23.88
C LEU A 259 38.48 -30.04 -22.89
N GLN A 260 38.07 -30.31 -21.64
CA GLN A 260 38.90 -31.07 -20.69
C GLN A 260 39.14 -32.51 -21.16
N LYS A 261 38.15 -33.17 -21.76
CA LYS A 261 38.36 -34.51 -22.33
C LYS A 261 39.31 -34.49 -23.53
N PHE A 262 39.25 -33.47 -24.39
CA PHE A 262 40.19 -33.35 -25.52
C PHE A 262 41.64 -33.07 -25.08
N LEU A 263 41.84 -32.29 -24.02
CA LEU A 263 43.17 -31.97 -23.46
C LEU A 263 43.82 -33.12 -22.67
N ILE A 264 43.06 -34.16 -22.32
CA ILE A 264 43.58 -35.35 -21.60
C ILE A 264 44.00 -36.47 -22.58
N PHE A 265 43.59 -36.39 -23.86
CA PHE A 265 43.90 -37.39 -24.90
C PHE A 265 44.78 -36.85 -26.04
N SER A 266 45.44 -35.71 -25.84
CA SER A 266 46.47 -35.16 -26.75
C SER A 266 47.83 -35.14 -26.05
#